data_AF-A0A8S3VLH4-F1
#
_entry.id   AF-A0A8S3VLH4-F1
#
_cell.length_a   1.000
_cell.length_b   1.000
_cell.length_c   1.000
_cell.angle_alpha   90.00
_cell.angle_beta   90.00
_cell.angle_gamma   90.00
#
_symmetry.space_group_name_H-M   'P 1'
#
loop_
_entity.id
_entity.type
_entity.pdbx_description
1 polymer ?
#
loop_
_entity_poly.entity_id
_entity_poly.type
_entity_poly.pdbx_seq_one_letter_code
_entity_poly.pdbx_strand_id
1 'polypeptide(L)'
;MKVDAIVNTTSKDLQLNQGAVSAALLKVGGQALQDECKQNYPQGIGYGKVAVTSGYNLPCSYVCHGSLDQWRKDGSSIKILEKFIDGCLQEADSNGCRSIALPAMGTGKLGYPRDIVAKHMYTSVEQFASQNQSSNVTEVLAVDMICKYFTCFLKAFEDEEQNRQRSSGRQDRDYSQQPTGYQGRRGWYLNDADNTGVMKSDDSSDDEVTNAIEPRMRAFNPYDLIKKKVISNRDQEMPKTAPFRSPTSQDEDEYTRPRPSRRSEVLNRVDSDQRSKMEQAVAFMGQKRPIKRVESTPVHLNPAKVPVRKSKSQNAIKNWEKIKKPNYWLEDIEIELAMQLVKNNHPNIDGFQPVTVALAEGYKKPKGQFIQIINVSGQHWITLSNIRCPPYTVRVFDSWKRHLQGDTKRAIFAIVDRDSKGQVVVDLCQFQRQRNDADCGCFAAASMVAIANGLDPSKLIWDTNLLRSHYVQCLNQSQMTPFPLYQDSPPSMLPQKTFVLTVCPFCNQMFCEKDKQACKNCLNKK
;
A
#
# COMPACT_ATOMS: atom_id res chain seq x y z
N MET A 1 18.16 4.56 -6.14
CA MET A 1 18.98 3.96 -5.07
C MET A 1 20.34 3.74 -5.67
N LYS A 2 21.42 4.18 -5.02
CA LYS A 2 22.79 3.93 -5.47
C LYS A 2 23.44 3.09 -4.37
N VAL A 3 23.77 1.85 -4.68
CA VAL A 3 24.40 0.87 -3.80
C VAL A 3 25.40 0.08 -4.63
N ASP A 4 26.41 -0.51 -4.00
CA ASP A 4 27.45 -1.25 -4.71
C ASP A 4 26.95 -2.64 -5.12
N ALA A 5 26.14 -3.30 -4.28
CA ALA A 5 25.50 -4.58 -4.56
C ALA A 5 23.97 -4.56 -4.38
N ILE A 6 23.25 -5.26 -5.26
CA ILE A 6 21.81 -5.50 -5.15
C ILE A 6 21.54 -7.00 -5.00
N VAL A 7 20.68 -7.39 -4.05
CA VAL A 7 20.23 -8.78 -3.93
C VAL A 7 18.96 -9.02 -4.74
N ASN A 8 18.95 -10.13 -5.48
CA ASN A 8 17.84 -10.61 -6.30
C ASN A 8 17.37 -12.00 -5.84
N THR A 9 16.06 -12.19 -5.73
CA THR A 9 15.45 -13.52 -5.54
C THR A 9 14.82 -14.02 -6.82
N THR A 10 15.21 -15.23 -7.22
CA THR A 10 14.80 -15.86 -8.48
C THR A 10 14.68 -17.39 -8.32
N SER A 11 14.29 -18.07 -9.40
CA SER A 11 14.26 -19.54 -9.46
C SER A 11 15.66 -20.15 -9.51
N LYS A 12 15.79 -21.44 -9.13
CA LYS A 12 17.08 -22.17 -9.08
C LYS A 12 17.83 -22.17 -10.40
N ASP A 13 17.10 -22.20 -11.51
CA ASP A 13 17.63 -22.16 -12.87
C ASP A 13 18.04 -20.75 -13.35
N LEU A 14 18.02 -19.76 -12.45
CA LEU A 14 18.40 -18.36 -12.70
C LEU A 14 17.71 -17.75 -13.93
N GLN A 15 16.45 -18.12 -14.17
CA GLN A 15 15.61 -17.48 -15.18
C GLN A 15 15.08 -16.14 -14.65
N LEU A 16 15.77 -15.07 -15.02
CA LEU A 16 15.53 -13.73 -14.46
C LEU A 16 14.23 -13.10 -14.94
N ASN A 17 13.58 -13.66 -15.97
CA ASN A 17 12.24 -13.24 -16.40
C ASN A 17 11.12 -13.79 -15.50
N GLN A 18 11.44 -14.61 -14.49
CA GLN A 18 10.47 -15.18 -13.55
C GLN A 18 10.51 -14.47 -12.20
N GLY A 19 9.33 -14.05 -11.71
CA GLY A 19 9.20 -13.35 -10.44
C GLY A 19 9.31 -11.83 -10.56
N ALA A 20 8.59 -11.11 -9.71
CA ALA A 20 8.41 -9.65 -9.86
C ALA A 20 9.72 -8.87 -9.72
N VAL A 21 10.56 -9.21 -8.73
CA VAL A 21 11.84 -8.54 -8.49
C VAL A 21 12.84 -8.86 -9.60
N SER A 22 13.03 -10.15 -9.89
CA SER A 22 13.96 -10.62 -10.93
C SER A 22 13.63 -10.02 -12.30
N ALA A 23 12.35 -10.03 -12.70
CA ALA A 23 11.92 -9.48 -13.99
C ALA A 23 12.10 -7.95 -14.07
N ALA A 24 11.91 -7.24 -12.96
CA ALA A 24 12.15 -5.80 -12.89
C ALA A 24 13.66 -5.48 -13.03
N LEU A 25 14.52 -6.26 -12.38
CA LEU A 25 15.97 -6.12 -12.50
C LEU A 25 16.45 -6.46 -13.91
N LEU A 26 15.97 -7.56 -14.50
CA LEU A 26 16.30 -7.93 -15.88
C LEU A 26 15.90 -6.84 -16.89
N LYS A 27 14.71 -6.25 -16.72
CA LYS A 27 14.22 -5.18 -17.60
C LYS A 27 15.16 -3.97 -17.63
N VAL A 28 15.78 -3.62 -16.49
CA VAL A 28 16.69 -2.47 -16.40
C VAL A 28 18.12 -2.87 -16.71
N GLY A 29 18.62 -3.94 -16.11
CA GLY A 29 19.98 -4.47 -16.29
C GLY A 29 20.27 -4.95 -17.71
N GLY A 30 19.23 -5.31 -18.46
CA GLY A 30 19.34 -5.75 -19.85
C GLY A 30 19.68 -7.24 -19.97
N GLN A 31 19.70 -7.73 -21.22
CA GLN A 31 19.85 -9.15 -21.52
C GLN A 31 21.19 -9.72 -21.05
N ALA A 32 22.26 -8.90 -21.01
CA ALA A 32 23.58 -9.32 -20.58
C ALA A 32 23.59 -9.89 -19.14
N LEU A 33 22.72 -9.38 -18.25
CA LEU A 33 22.55 -9.92 -16.89
C LEU A 33 22.09 -11.39 -16.91
N GLN A 34 21.16 -11.73 -17.80
CA GLN A 34 20.67 -13.10 -17.96
C GLN A 34 21.71 -14.00 -18.64
N ASP A 35 22.48 -13.46 -19.57
CA ASP A 35 23.48 -14.21 -20.32
C ASP A 35 24.66 -14.59 -19.42
N GLU A 36 25.11 -13.70 -18.53
CA GLU A 36 26.13 -14.01 -17.52
C GLU A 36 25.66 -15.09 -16.54
N CYS A 37 24.40 -15.02 -16.09
CA CYS A 37 23.82 -16.10 -15.28
C CYS A 37 23.89 -17.46 -15.99
N LYS A 38 23.55 -17.52 -17.29
CA LYS A 38 23.58 -18.76 -18.08
C LYS A 38 25.01 -19.25 -18.31
N GLN A 39 25.96 -18.34 -18.53
CA GLN A 39 27.36 -18.66 -18.79
C GLN A 39 28.06 -19.18 -17.54
N ASN A 40 27.91 -18.49 -16.40
CA ASN A 40 28.63 -18.79 -15.17
C ASN A 40 27.95 -19.89 -14.34
N TYR A 41 26.63 -20.05 -14.49
CA TYR A 41 25.82 -21.00 -13.71
C TYR A 41 24.88 -21.82 -14.62
N PRO A 42 25.42 -22.60 -15.58
CA PRO A 42 24.61 -23.33 -16.58
C PRO A 42 23.67 -24.38 -15.97
N GLN A 43 23.97 -24.86 -14.76
CA GLN A 43 23.15 -25.82 -14.01
C GLN A 43 22.27 -25.14 -12.94
N GLY A 44 22.28 -23.80 -12.90
CA GLY A 44 21.63 -23.03 -11.86
C GLY A 44 22.33 -23.15 -10.50
N ILE A 45 21.57 -22.89 -9.44
CA ILE A 45 22.03 -22.87 -8.05
C ILE A 45 21.08 -23.63 -7.11
N GLY A 46 21.63 -24.13 -6.00
CA GLY A 46 20.85 -24.71 -4.90
C GLY A 46 20.09 -23.66 -4.10
N TYR A 47 19.09 -24.08 -3.31
CA TYR A 47 18.42 -23.16 -2.39
C TYR A 47 19.41 -22.62 -1.35
N GLY A 48 19.34 -21.31 -1.12
CA GLY A 48 20.22 -20.61 -0.18
C GLY A 48 21.65 -20.39 -0.68
N LYS A 49 21.95 -20.73 -1.93
CA LYS A 49 23.23 -20.41 -2.58
C LYS A 49 23.13 -19.08 -3.33
N VAL A 50 24.29 -18.44 -3.55
CA VAL A 50 24.41 -17.15 -4.23
C VAL A 50 25.12 -17.36 -5.56
N ALA A 51 24.61 -16.72 -6.61
CA ALA A 51 25.28 -16.50 -7.87
C ALA A 51 25.55 -14.99 -8.01
N VAL A 52 26.73 -14.60 -8.47
CA VAL A 52 27.10 -13.18 -8.60
C VAL A 52 27.25 -12.84 -10.08
N THR A 53 26.74 -11.69 -10.46
CA THR A 53 26.94 -11.10 -11.79
C THR A 53 27.32 -9.64 -11.69
N SER A 54 27.78 -9.06 -12.80
CA SER A 54 27.95 -7.61 -12.93
C SER A 54 26.59 -6.89 -12.93
N GLY A 55 26.55 -5.63 -12.51
CA GLY A 55 25.33 -4.82 -12.49
C GLY A 55 24.80 -4.42 -13.88
N TYR A 56 25.67 -4.41 -14.90
CA TYR A 56 25.35 -3.93 -16.25
C TYR A 56 24.71 -2.54 -16.24
N ASN A 57 23.48 -2.42 -16.76
CA ASN A 57 22.75 -1.16 -16.83
C ASN A 57 22.10 -0.77 -15.48
N LEU A 58 22.23 -1.60 -14.44
CA LEU A 58 21.79 -1.24 -13.09
C LEU A 58 22.77 -0.25 -12.45
N PRO A 59 22.30 0.66 -11.60
CA PRO A 59 23.16 1.61 -10.88
C PRO A 59 23.86 0.96 -9.67
N CYS A 60 24.48 -0.21 -9.88
CA CYS A 60 25.28 -0.98 -8.92
C CYS A 60 26.41 -1.70 -9.64
N SER A 61 27.44 -2.11 -8.90
CA SER A 61 28.58 -2.86 -9.46
C SER A 61 28.23 -4.34 -9.63
N TYR A 62 27.50 -4.91 -8.66
CA TYR A 62 27.21 -6.35 -8.61
C TYR A 62 25.74 -6.65 -8.31
N VAL A 63 25.29 -7.83 -8.76
CA VAL A 63 23.99 -8.41 -8.37
C VAL A 63 24.21 -9.79 -7.76
N CYS A 64 23.71 -10.00 -6.55
CA CYS A 64 23.71 -11.29 -5.86
C CYS A 64 22.35 -11.98 -6.07
N HIS A 65 22.33 -13.04 -6.87
CA HIS A 65 21.15 -13.82 -7.21
C HIS A 65 21.04 -15.05 -6.31
N GLY A 66 19.85 -15.31 -5.78
CA GLY A 66 19.60 -16.54 -5.04
C GLY A 66 18.20 -17.09 -5.21
N SER A 67 18.04 -18.32 -4.76
CA SER A 67 16.76 -19.01 -4.76
C SER A 67 16.37 -19.45 -3.36
N LEU A 68 15.09 -19.26 -3.04
CA LEU A 68 14.47 -19.69 -1.79
C LEU A 68 13.42 -20.75 -2.06
N ASP A 69 13.22 -21.65 -1.10
CA ASP A 69 12.12 -22.63 -1.17
C ASP A 69 10.81 -22.01 -0.66
N GLN A 70 9.70 -22.76 -0.70
CA GLN A 70 8.45 -22.33 -0.07
C GLN A 70 8.59 -22.24 1.46
N TRP A 71 7.85 -21.31 2.05
CA TRP A 71 7.75 -21.16 3.50
C TRP A 71 7.26 -22.45 4.17
N ARG A 72 7.99 -22.90 5.18
CA ARG A 72 7.62 -24.03 6.05
C ARG A 72 7.84 -23.65 7.51
N LYS A 73 6.86 -23.99 8.37
CA LYS A 73 6.89 -23.70 9.81
C LYS A 73 7.90 -24.55 10.61
N ASP A 74 8.50 -25.56 9.98
CA ASP A 74 9.49 -26.47 10.58
C ASP A 74 10.90 -25.84 10.72
N GLY A 75 11.07 -24.59 10.30
CA GLY A 75 12.34 -23.87 10.36
C GLY A 75 13.33 -24.18 9.23
N SER A 76 13.05 -25.17 8.37
CA SER A 76 13.93 -25.51 7.23
C SER A 76 14.10 -24.34 6.26
N SER A 77 12.99 -23.64 5.98
CA SER A 77 12.93 -22.49 5.08
C SER A 77 13.66 -21.25 5.60
N ILE A 78 13.79 -21.12 6.93
CA ILE A 78 14.56 -20.04 7.58
C ILE A 78 16.06 -20.27 7.45
N LYS A 79 16.54 -21.50 7.69
CA LYS A 79 17.96 -21.83 7.50
C LYS A 79 18.44 -21.54 6.08
N ILE A 80 17.57 -21.76 5.09
CA ILE A 80 17.83 -21.41 3.69
C ILE A 80 17.93 -19.89 3.49
N LEU A 81 17.05 -19.12 4.14
CA LEU A 81 17.04 -17.66 4.08
C LEU A 81 18.29 -17.07 4.73
N GLU A 82 18.64 -17.49 5.94
CA GLU A 82 19.84 -17.04 6.67
C GLU A 82 21.09 -17.33 5.86
N LYS A 83 21.25 -18.57 5.39
CA LYS A 83 22.37 -18.97 4.52
C LYS A 83 22.47 -18.11 3.26
N PHE A 84 21.34 -17.71 2.69
CA PHE A 84 21.34 -16.82 1.52
C PHE A 84 21.81 -15.41 1.87
N ILE A 85 21.31 -14.84 2.97
CA ILE A 85 21.70 -13.51 3.45
C ILE A 85 23.20 -13.49 3.75
N ASP A 86 23.69 -14.46 4.52
CA ASP A 86 25.09 -14.58 4.93
C ASP A 86 26.00 -14.67 3.69
N GLY A 87 25.60 -15.50 2.72
CA GLY A 87 26.32 -15.59 1.44
C GLY A 87 26.34 -14.27 0.68
N CYS A 88 25.24 -13.51 0.65
CA CYS A 88 25.22 -12.22 -0.05
C CYS A 88 26.15 -11.19 0.61
N LEU A 89 26.21 -11.17 1.95
CA LEU A 89 27.10 -10.28 2.70
C LEU A 89 28.57 -10.65 2.45
N GLN A 90 28.90 -11.94 2.47
CA GLN A 90 30.25 -12.44 2.16
C GLN A 90 30.68 -12.12 0.73
N GLU A 91 29.80 -12.29 -0.25
CA GLU A 91 30.10 -11.95 -1.64
C GLU A 91 30.29 -10.44 -1.83
N ALA A 92 29.45 -9.62 -1.21
CA ALA A 92 29.62 -8.16 -1.25
C ALA A 92 30.95 -7.74 -0.65
N ASP A 93 31.30 -8.28 0.52
CA ASP A 93 32.55 -7.99 1.20
C ASP A 93 33.78 -8.40 0.38
N SER A 94 33.75 -9.61 -0.18
CA SER A 94 34.83 -10.17 -1.02
C SER A 94 35.03 -9.38 -2.31
N ASN A 95 33.97 -8.76 -2.83
CA ASN A 95 34.01 -7.88 -4.00
C ASN A 95 34.28 -6.41 -3.65
N GLY A 96 34.66 -6.11 -2.39
CA GLY A 96 35.00 -4.75 -1.94
C GLY A 96 33.82 -3.77 -1.94
N CYS A 97 32.58 -4.28 -1.89
CA CYS A 97 31.38 -3.44 -1.83
C CYS A 97 31.27 -2.79 -0.45
N ARG A 98 30.96 -1.48 -0.42
CA ARG A 98 30.67 -0.78 0.84
C ARG A 98 29.20 -0.82 1.22
N SER A 99 28.33 -0.97 0.22
CA SER A 99 26.89 -0.92 0.39
C SER A 99 26.15 -2.05 -0.32
N ILE A 100 25.15 -2.64 0.34
CA ILE A 100 24.32 -3.71 -0.23
C ILE A 100 22.83 -3.46 0.05
N ALA A 101 21.97 -3.72 -0.94
CA ALA A 101 20.51 -3.66 -0.78
C ALA A 101 19.87 -5.06 -0.69
N LEU A 102 19.22 -5.35 0.44
CA LEU A 102 18.53 -6.61 0.72
C LEU A 102 17.00 -6.46 0.56
N PRO A 103 16.33 -7.13 -0.40
CA PRO A 103 14.89 -7.04 -0.55
C PRO A 103 14.14 -7.83 0.55
N ALA A 104 12.82 -7.63 0.67
CA ALA A 104 11.93 -8.46 1.49
C ALA A 104 11.79 -9.90 0.96
N MET A 105 12.87 -10.68 1.08
CA MET A 105 13.06 -11.99 0.48
C MET A 105 11.98 -13.01 0.87
N GLY A 106 11.38 -13.68 -0.11
CA GLY A 106 10.39 -14.74 0.12
C GLY A 106 8.98 -14.28 0.55
N THR A 107 8.78 -13.00 0.88
CA THR A 107 7.51 -12.49 1.44
C THR A 107 6.36 -12.38 0.44
N GLY A 108 6.64 -12.56 -0.85
CA GLY A 108 5.66 -12.62 -1.93
C GLY A 108 5.11 -14.03 -2.15
N LYS A 109 5.28 -14.56 -3.37
CA LYS A 109 4.75 -15.87 -3.79
C LYS A 109 5.19 -17.04 -2.90
N LEU A 110 6.33 -16.95 -2.22
CA LEU A 110 6.86 -18.04 -1.39
C LEU A 110 6.24 -18.07 0.02
N GLY A 111 5.47 -17.06 0.40
CA GLY A 111 4.62 -17.08 1.60
C GLY A 111 5.34 -16.88 2.94
N TYR A 112 6.58 -16.37 2.94
CA TYR A 112 7.29 -16.11 4.19
C TYR A 112 6.60 -14.99 5.01
N PRO A 113 6.39 -15.18 6.32
CA PRO A 113 5.90 -14.12 7.21
C PRO A 113 6.91 -12.97 7.30
N ARG A 114 6.45 -11.73 7.10
CA ARG A 114 7.32 -10.54 6.99
C ARG A 114 8.08 -10.21 8.26
N ASP A 115 7.43 -10.39 9.41
CA ASP A 115 7.99 -10.23 10.74
C ASP A 115 9.13 -11.22 10.99
N ILE A 116 8.94 -12.48 10.58
CA ILE A 116 9.98 -13.50 10.69
C ILE A 116 11.16 -13.17 9.76
N VAL A 117 10.90 -12.81 8.50
CA VAL A 117 11.98 -12.42 7.56
C VAL A 117 12.76 -11.22 8.07
N ALA A 118 12.08 -10.20 8.61
CA ALA A 118 12.73 -9.01 9.16
C ALA A 118 13.65 -9.37 10.34
N LYS A 119 13.15 -10.16 11.30
CA LYS A 119 13.92 -10.64 12.44
C LYS A 119 15.19 -11.39 12.03
N HIS A 120 15.05 -12.36 11.13
CA HIS A 120 16.18 -13.17 10.69
C HIS A 120 17.16 -12.39 9.81
N MET A 121 16.68 -11.46 8.98
CA MET A 121 17.56 -10.55 8.24
C MET A 121 18.39 -9.67 9.18
N TYR A 122 17.76 -9.08 10.19
CA TYR A 122 18.48 -8.28 11.19
C TYR A 122 19.51 -9.14 11.93
N THR A 123 19.12 -10.34 12.36
CA THR A 123 20.00 -11.27 13.09
C THR A 123 21.21 -11.68 12.26
N SER A 124 21.04 -12.03 10.98
CA SER A 124 22.15 -12.37 10.08
C SER A 124 23.12 -11.20 9.89
N VAL A 125 22.61 -9.97 9.72
CA VAL A 125 23.48 -8.79 9.53
C VAL A 125 24.22 -8.42 10.82
N GLU A 126 23.54 -8.46 11.96
CA GLU A 126 24.15 -8.25 13.29
C GLU A 126 25.26 -9.28 13.55
N GLN A 127 24.99 -10.55 13.25
CA GLN A 127 25.98 -11.62 13.38
C GLN A 127 27.16 -11.40 12.43
N PHE A 128 26.91 -11.07 11.16
CA PHE A 128 27.95 -10.77 10.19
C PHE A 128 28.85 -9.61 10.66
N ALA A 129 28.26 -8.51 11.13
CA ALA A 129 28.99 -7.35 11.64
C ALA A 129 29.87 -7.71 12.83
N SER A 130 29.33 -8.47 13.80
CA SER A 130 30.09 -8.88 14.99
C SER A 130 31.27 -9.80 14.66
N GLN A 131 31.13 -10.63 13.62
CA GLN A 131 32.15 -11.60 13.21
C GLN A 131 33.20 -11.01 12.25
N ASN A 132 32.89 -9.89 11.58
CA ASN A 132 33.72 -9.32 10.51
C ASN A 132 33.98 -7.82 10.76
N GLN A 133 34.69 -7.49 11.84
CA GLN A 133 34.95 -6.09 12.25
C GLN A 133 35.74 -5.28 11.20
N SER A 134 36.48 -5.94 10.32
CA SER A 134 37.25 -5.34 9.23
C SER A 134 36.55 -5.42 7.86
N SER A 135 35.23 -5.69 7.84
CA SER A 135 34.48 -5.81 6.58
C SER A 135 34.44 -4.48 5.81
N ASN A 136 34.48 -4.56 4.48
CA ASN A 136 34.22 -3.45 3.58
C ASN A 136 32.76 -2.98 3.66
N VAL A 137 31.82 -3.89 3.97
CA VAL A 137 30.38 -3.62 3.99
C VAL A 137 30.03 -2.79 5.22
N THR A 138 29.80 -1.50 5.01
CA THR A 138 29.50 -0.52 6.07
C THR A 138 28.05 -0.04 6.03
N GLU A 139 27.32 -0.30 4.95
CA GLU A 139 25.91 0.07 4.80
C GLU A 139 25.06 -1.09 4.27
N VAL A 140 24.02 -1.47 5.02
CA VAL A 140 23.04 -2.46 4.58
C VAL A 140 21.67 -1.79 4.49
N LEU A 141 21.12 -1.76 3.28
CA LEU A 141 19.82 -1.17 3.01
C LEU A 141 18.77 -2.27 2.91
N ALA A 142 17.88 -2.34 3.90
CA ALA A 142 16.70 -3.19 3.81
C ALA A 142 15.69 -2.50 2.87
N VAL A 143 15.30 -3.16 1.77
CA VAL A 143 14.43 -2.60 0.74
C VAL A 143 13.17 -3.44 0.54
N ASP A 144 12.05 -2.80 0.23
CA ASP A 144 10.82 -3.48 -0.13
C ASP A 144 10.32 -2.96 -1.48
N MET A 145 10.37 -3.84 -2.49
CA MET A 145 9.95 -3.55 -3.86
C MET A 145 8.44 -3.70 -4.06
N ILE A 146 7.72 -4.35 -3.14
CA ILE A 146 6.26 -4.53 -3.19
C ILE A 146 5.62 -3.69 -2.09
N CYS A 147 5.74 -2.38 -2.24
CA CYS A 147 5.26 -1.42 -1.23
C CYS A 147 3.78 -1.10 -1.44
N LYS A 148 2.86 -1.93 -0.92
CA LYS A 148 1.41 -1.61 -0.89
C LYS A 148 0.96 -0.78 0.34
N TYR A 149 1.90 0.07 0.80
CA TYR A 149 1.93 1.04 1.91
C TYR A 149 2.39 0.57 3.30
N PHE A 150 3.31 1.37 3.86
CA PHE A 150 3.97 1.18 5.17
C PHE A 150 4.49 -0.24 5.37
N THR A 151 5.14 -0.75 4.32
CA THR A 151 5.94 -1.98 4.23
C THR A 151 6.03 -2.69 5.57
N CYS A 152 5.09 -3.61 5.84
CA CYS A 152 5.05 -4.33 7.12
C CYS A 152 6.39 -5.02 7.39
N PHE A 153 7.17 -5.28 6.33
CA PHE A 153 8.56 -5.67 6.41
C PHE A 153 9.45 -4.57 7.02
N LEU A 154 9.54 -3.36 6.44
CA LEU A 154 10.36 -2.28 7.03
C LEU A 154 9.89 -1.90 8.44
N LYS A 155 8.57 -1.92 8.72
CA LYS A 155 8.09 -1.71 10.08
C LYS A 155 8.53 -2.82 11.03
N ALA A 156 8.38 -4.09 10.65
CA ALA A 156 8.87 -5.20 11.48
C ALA A 156 10.39 -5.14 11.66
N PHE A 157 11.09 -4.63 10.65
CA PHE A 157 12.53 -4.41 10.68
C PHE A 157 12.92 -3.30 11.67
N GLU A 158 12.26 -2.14 11.61
CA GLU A 158 12.41 -1.03 12.55
C GLU A 158 12.02 -1.44 13.99
N ASP A 159 10.94 -2.22 14.14
CA ASP A 159 10.48 -2.71 15.44
C ASP A 159 11.51 -3.68 16.05
N GLU A 160 12.14 -4.56 15.24
CA GLU A 160 13.22 -5.45 15.68
C GLU A 160 14.46 -4.64 16.10
N GLU A 161 14.89 -3.66 15.29
CA GLU A 161 16.01 -2.77 15.62
C GLU A 161 15.80 -2.08 16.99
N GLN A 162 14.62 -1.49 17.20
CA GLN A 162 14.29 -0.84 18.47
C GLN A 162 14.26 -1.81 19.65
N ASN A 163 13.79 -3.04 19.44
CA ASN A 163 13.78 -4.07 20.49
C ASN A 163 15.20 -4.46 20.91
N ARG A 164 16.14 -4.56 19.97
CA ARG A 164 17.55 -4.86 20.25
C ARG A 164 18.22 -3.74 21.03
N GLN A 165 18.02 -2.49 20.61
CA GLN A 165 18.54 -1.30 21.30
C GLN A 165 18.01 -1.15 22.74
N ARG A 166 16.75 -1.54 23.00
CA ARG A 166 16.19 -1.56 24.37
C ARG A 166 16.74 -2.69 25.23
N SER A 167 17.18 -3.79 24.60
CA SER A 167 17.72 -4.95 25.29
C SER A 167 19.17 -4.71 25.73
N SER A 168 19.96 -3.99 24.91
CA SER A 168 21.32 -3.55 25.28
C SER A 168 21.30 -2.45 26.36
N GLY A 169 20.32 -1.54 26.33
CA GLY A 169 20.18 -0.47 27.34
C GLY A 169 19.67 -0.92 28.73
N ARG A 170 19.30 -2.19 28.91
CA ARG A 170 18.87 -2.74 30.22
C ARG A 170 20.00 -3.32 31.07
N GLN A 171 21.21 -3.44 30.55
CA GLN A 171 22.35 -3.95 31.32
C GLN A 171 23.09 -2.87 32.15
N ASP A 172 22.78 -1.59 31.98
CA ASP A 172 23.48 -0.48 32.67
C ASP A 172 22.66 0.29 33.73
N ARG A 173 21.51 -0.23 34.17
CA ARG A 173 20.75 0.37 35.29
C ARG A 173 20.08 -0.68 36.15
N ASP A 174 20.83 -1.34 37.03
CA ASP A 174 20.47 -1.45 38.46
C ASP A 174 21.58 -2.21 39.23
N TYR A 175 22.45 -1.48 39.93
CA TYR A 175 23.22 -2.03 41.05
C TYR A 175 23.34 -0.97 42.15
N SER A 176 22.21 -0.46 42.61
CA SER A 176 22.12 0.13 43.95
C SER A 176 20.66 0.22 44.38
N GLN A 177 20.19 -0.84 45.04
CA GLN A 177 19.33 -0.84 46.24
C GLN A 177 18.50 -2.13 46.28
N GLN A 178 18.94 -3.09 47.09
CA GLN A 178 18.03 -4.10 47.63
C GLN A 178 17.02 -3.39 48.55
N PRO A 179 15.78 -3.90 48.62
CA PRO A 179 15.44 -4.63 49.84
C PRO A 179 14.71 -5.96 49.60
N THR A 180 15.30 -7.01 50.17
CA THR A 180 14.70 -8.02 51.07
C THR A 180 13.22 -8.43 50.91
N GLY A 181 13.02 -9.75 50.75
CA GLY A 181 11.78 -10.47 51.10
C GLY A 181 11.42 -11.53 50.06
N TYR A 182 11.93 -12.78 50.19
CA TYR A 182 11.16 -13.96 50.63
C TYR A 182 9.79 -14.11 49.92
N GLN A 183 9.42 -15.21 49.26
CA GLN A 183 9.78 -16.61 49.47
C GLN A 183 9.16 -17.50 48.38
N GLY A 184 9.84 -18.60 48.04
CA GLY A 184 9.22 -19.81 47.49
C GLY A 184 9.36 -20.06 45.98
N ARG A 185 9.74 -21.24 45.49
CA ARG A 185 10.45 -22.42 46.02
C ARG A 185 10.60 -23.38 44.83
N ARG A 186 11.74 -24.09 44.76
CA ARG A 186 12.01 -25.40 44.09
C ARG A 186 12.09 -25.33 42.56
N GLY A 187 13.23 -25.57 41.91
CA GLY A 187 14.25 -26.64 42.10
C GLY A 187 14.20 -27.51 40.82
N TRP A 188 15.27 -28.07 40.25
CA TRP A 188 16.48 -28.63 40.82
C TRP A 188 17.59 -28.79 39.74
N TYR A 189 18.86 -28.50 40.12
CA TYR A 189 20.10 -29.32 39.98
C TYR A 189 20.66 -29.58 38.54
N LEU A 190 21.97 -29.62 38.24
CA LEU A 190 23.26 -29.81 38.96
C LEU A 190 24.39 -29.36 37.98
N ASN A 191 25.38 -28.55 38.42
CA ASN A 191 26.78 -28.93 38.74
C ASN A 191 27.65 -29.24 37.51
N ASP A 192 28.95 -28.94 37.40
CA ASP A 192 30.10 -28.66 38.27
C ASP A 192 31.22 -28.26 37.26
N ALA A 193 32.38 -27.64 37.53
CA ALA A 193 33.09 -27.13 38.68
C ALA A 193 34.33 -26.37 38.14
N ASP A 194 35.06 -25.71 39.06
CA ASP A 194 36.52 -25.52 39.05
C ASP A 194 37.16 -24.53 38.04
N ASN A 195 38.15 -23.68 38.35
CA ASN A 195 38.85 -23.33 39.58
C ASN A 195 39.69 -22.05 39.33
N THR A 196 39.87 -21.25 40.37
CA THR A 196 40.99 -20.35 40.76
C THR A 196 42.00 -19.77 39.75
N GLY A 197 42.31 -18.47 39.91
CA GLY A 197 43.62 -17.91 39.57
C GLY A 197 43.70 -16.37 39.63
N VAL A 198 44.28 -15.84 40.70
CA VAL A 198 44.58 -14.40 40.94
C VAL A 198 46.00 -14.08 40.47
N MET A 199 46.24 -12.94 39.79
CA MET A 199 47.41 -12.06 40.00
C MET A 199 47.28 -10.70 39.26
N LYS A 200 47.93 -9.67 39.82
CA LYS A 200 47.79 -8.21 39.59
C LYS A 200 48.83 -7.63 38.60
N SER A 201 48.52 -6.41 38.12
CA SER A 201 49.39 -5.22 37.80
C SER A 201 50.51 -5.38 36.75
N ASP A 202 50.88 -4.43 35.88
CA ASP A 202 50.56 -3.03 35.61
C ASP A 202 51.08 -2.69 34.18
N ASP A 203 50.73 -1.49 33.70
CA ASP A 203 51.43 -0.65 32.70
C ASP A 203 51.06 -0.68 31.20
N SER A 204 50.28 0.36 30.84
CA SER A 204 50.52 1.40 29.81
C SER A 204 51.12 1.02 28.45
N SER A 205 50.33 1.17 27.39
CA SER A 205 50.65 2.03 26.23
C SER A 205 49.51 2.07 25.21
N ASP A 206 49.15 3.31 24.88
CA ASP A 206 48.66 3.85 23.61
C ASP A 206 47.34 3.33 23.01
N ASP A 207 46.35 4.21 23.22
CA ASP A 207 45.10 4.34 22.48
C ASP A 207 45.35 4.44 20.96
N GLU A 208 45.09 3.37 20.23
CA GLU A 208 44.62 3.47 18.86
C GLU A 208 43.17 2.97 18.82
N VAL A 209 42.24 3.91 19.11
CA VAL A 209 40.81 3.70 18.92
C VAL A 209 40.57 3.50 17.44
N THR A 210 40.64 2.25 17.00
CA THR A 210 40.01 1.83 15.75
C THR A 210 38.52 2.05 15.95
N ASN A 211 38.01 3.15 15.39
CA ASN A 211 36.58 3.35 15.21
C ASN A 211 36.08 2.23 14.29
N ALA A 212 35.76 1.07 14.87
CA ALA A 212 34.99 0.04 14.20
C ALA A 212 33.65 0.69 13.81
N ILE A 213 33.50 1.01 12.54
CA ILE A 213 32.25 1.52 11.99
C ILE A 213 31.31 0.33 11.97
N GLU A 214 30.49 0.18 13.01
CA GLU A 214 29.36 -0.75 12.96
C GLU A 214 28.54 -0.45 11.70
N PRO A 215 28.22 -1.46 10.88
CA PRO A 215 27.41 -1.25 9.68
C PRO A 215 26.09 -0.58 10.05
N ARG A 216 25.85 0.61 9.49
CA ARG A 216 24.58 1.30 9.73
C ARG A 216 23.50 0.61 8.90
N MET A 217 22.67 -0.18 9.57
CA MET A 217 21.45 -0.71 8.96
C MET A 217 20.42 0.41 8.83
N ARG A 218 19.85 0.57 7.63
CA ARG A 218 18.76 1.52 7.41
C ARG A 218 17.67 0.89 6.57
N ALA A 219 16.43 1.01 7.02
CA ALA A 219 15.28 0.78 6.18
C ALA A 219 15.25 1.85 5.08
N PHE A 220 15.28 1.43 3.82
CA PHE A 220 15.23 2.34 2.68
C PHE A 220 14.04 2.03 1.80
N ASN A 221 13.13 2.99 1.70
CA ASN A 221 12.03 2.93 0.76
C ASN A 221 12.45 3.61 -0.56
N PRO A 222 12.54 2.87 -1.70
CA PRO A 222 12.90 3.47 -2.99
C PRO A 222 11.97 4.61 -3.45
N TYR A 223 10.76 4.70 -2.90
CA TYR A 223 9.81 5.81 -3.13
C TYR A 223 10.20 7.12 -2.42
N ASP A 224 11.15 7.12 -1.48
CA ASP A 224 11.62 8.35 -0.83
C ASP A 224 12.51 9.21 -1.74
N LEU A 225 13.11 8.62 -2.79
CA LEU A 225 13.80 9.37 -3.84
C LEU A 225 12.84 10.15 -4.74
N ILE A 226 11.62 9.62 -4.95
CA ILE A 226 10.58 10.29 -5.74
C ILE A 226 10.10 11.54 -5.00
N LYS A 227 9.92 11.47 -3.67
CA LYS A 227 9.60 12.65 -2.85
C LYS A 227 10.70 13.72 -2.90
N LYS A 228 11.98 13.34 -2.79
CA LYS A 228 13.09 14.30 -2.87
C LYS A 228 13.22 14.95 -4.25
N LYS A 229 13.01 14.19 -5.34
CA LYS A 229 13.05 14.74 -6.72
C LYS A 229 11.85 15.66 -7.04
N VAL A 230 10.69 15.39 -6.45
CA VAL A 230 9.49 16.26 -6.56
C VAL A 230 9.66 17.55 -5.75
N ILE A 231 10.41 17.51 -4.64
CA ILE A 231 10.75 18.72 -3.86
C ILE A 231 11.84 19.53 -4.55
N SER A 232 12.92 18.90 -5.04
CA SER A 232 14.02 19.62 -5.71
C SER A 232 13.62 20.25 -7.06
N ASN A 233 12.61 19.71 -7.73
CA ASN A 233 12.07 20.30 -8.97
C ASN A 233 11.10 21.46 -8.73
N ARG A 234 10.71 21.76 -7.48
CA ARG A 234 9.95 22.97 -7.13
C ARG A 234 10.82 24.18 -6.83
N ASP A 235 12.12 23.97 -6.56
CA ASP A 235 13.05 25.01 -6.15
C ASP A 235 14.02 25.46 -7.27
N GLN A 236 13.76 25.08 -8.53
CA GLN A 236 14.43 25.73 -9.66
C GLN A 236 13.60 26.92 -10.14
N GLU A 237 13.94 28.09 -9.59
CA GLU A 237 13.51 29.38 -10.11
C GLU A 237 13.76 29.46 -11.62
N MET A 238 12.72 29.83 -12.37
CA MET A 238 12.87 30.25 -13.76
C MET A 238 13.74 31.51 -13.82
N PRO A 239 14.69 31.61 -14.77
CA PRO A 239 15.49 32.82 -14.92
C PRO A 239 14.59 34.01 -15.27
N LYS A 240 14.72 35.09 -14.50
CA LYS A 240 14.06 36.38 -14.73
C LYS A 240 14.43 36.88 -16.13
N THR A 241 13.47 36.87 -17.04
CA THR A 241 13.60 37.57 -18.32
C THR A 241 13.34 39.06 -18.11
N ALA A 242 14.30 39.87 -18.56
CA ALA A 242 14.22 41.33 -18.62
C ALA A 242 13.06 41.80 -19.52
N PRO A 243 12.48 42.99 -19.28
CA PRO A 243 11.29 43.43 -19.98
C PRO A 243 11.58 43.78 -21.44
N PHE A 244 10.76 43.22 -22.33
CA PHE A 244 10.76 43.54 -23.75
C PHE A 244 10.16 44.94 -23.96
N ARG A 245 10.95 45.85 -24.55
CA ARG A 245 10.48 47.15 -25.05
C ARG A 245 9.61 46.92 -26.30
N SER A 246 8.45 47.55 -26.36
CA SER A 246 7.71 47.80 -27.60
C SER A 246 7.71 49.31 -27.92
N PRO A 247 7.86 49.70 -29.21
CA PRO A 247 7.95 51.10 -29.62
C PRO A 247 6.58 51.73 -29.95
N THR A 248 6.41 52.95 -29.44
CA THR A 248 5.78 54.15 -30.03
C THR A 248 4.70 54.05 -31.12
N SER A 249 3.52 54.62 -30.82
CA SER A 249 2.77 55.63 -31.60
C SER A 249 1.66 56.16 -30.67
N GLN A 250 1.74 57.41 -30.20
CA GLN A 250 1.11 58.61 -30.80
C GLN A 250 -0.41 58.43 -31.00
N ASP A 251 -1.24 58.92 -30.06
CA ASP A 251 -1.85 60.25 -30.16
C ASP A 251 -2.62 60.63 -28.88
N GLU A 252 -2.70 61.96 -28.72
CA GLU A 252 -3.27 62.87 -27.70
C GLU A 252 -4.76 62.59 -27.35
N ASP A 253 -5.44 63.08 -26.31
CA ASP A 253 -5.22 64.09 -25.27
C ASP A 253 -6.33 63.97 -24.18
N GLU A 254 -6.18 64.72 -23.08
CA GLU A 254 -7.25 65.35 -22.27
C GLU A 254 -7.84 64.69 -20.98
N TYR A 255 -7.25 65.11 -19.84
CA TYR A 255 -7.80 65.71 -18.60
C TYR A 255 -9.03 65.16 -17.80
N THR A 256 -8.79 65.08 -16.48
CA THR A 256 -9.69 65.17 -15.28
C THR A 256 -10.17 63.91 -14.51
N ARG A 257 -9.98 63.99 -13.17
CA ARG A 257 -10.55 63.19 -12.05
C ARG A 257 -11.59 64.08 -11.29
N PRO A 258 -12.35 63.63 -10.24
CA PRO A 258 -12.89 62.30 -9.85
C PRO A 258 -14.38 62.28 -9.33
N ARG A 259 -15.02 61.08 -9.33
CA ARG A 259 -16.11 60.52 -8.43
C ARG A 259 -17.51 61.23 -8.39
N PRO A 260 -18.62 60.63 -7.86
CA PRO A 260 -18.87 59.28 -7.27
C PRO A 260 -20.15 58.52 -7.77
N SER A 261 -20.29 57.28 -7.27
CA SER A 261 -21.40 56.31 -7.22
C SER A 261 -22.82 56.65 -7.73
N ARG A 262 -23.46 55.68 -8.40
CA ARG A 262 -24.84 55.25 -8.05
C ARG A 262 -25.12 53.81 -8.49
N ARG A 263 -25.56 53.04 -7.48
CA ARG A 263 -25.94 51.64 -7.47
C ARG A 263 -27.43 51.63 -7.15
N SER A 264 -28.29 51.45 -8.15
CA SER A 264 -29.69 51.02 -8.02
C SER A 264 -30.40 51.25 -9.36
N GLU A 265 -30.70 50.18 -10.12
CA GLU A 265 -31.91 50.06 -10.98
C GLU A 265 -31.93 48.85 -11.94
N VAL A 266 -30.92 47.96 -11.95
CA VAL A 266 -30.89 46.85 -12.95
C VAL A 266 -31.26 45.46 -12.36
N LEU A 267 -31.71 45.35 -11.10
CA LEU A 267 -31.98 44.04 -10.47
C LEU A 267 -33.45 43.60 -10.38
N ASN A 268 -34.42 44.32 -10.96
CA ASN A 268 -35.85 44.00 -10.84
C ASN A 268 -36.54 43.51 -12.13
N ARG A 269 -35.81 42.99 -13.13
CA ARG A 269 -36.41 42.50 -14.38
C ARG A 269 -36.07 41.05 -14.77
N VAL A 270 -35.43 40.28 -13.89
CA VAL A 270 -35.01 38.90 -14.22
C VAL A 270 -35.79 37.83 -13.42
N ASP A 271 -36.71 38.22 -12.51
CA ASP A 271 -37.36 37.27 -11.59
C ASP A 271 -38.85 36.96 -11.86
N SER A 272 -39.46 37.55 -12.90
CA SER A 272 -40.86 37.27 -13.26
C SER A 272 -41.05 36.12 -14.26
N ASP A 273 -40.05 35.86 -15.11
CA ASP A 273 -40.15 34.91 -16.23
C ASP A 273 -39.85 33.45 -15.86
N GLN A 274 -39.24 33.20 -14.70
CA GLN A 274 -38.98 31.83 -14.22
C GLN A 274 -40.10 31.27 -13.34
N ARG A 275 -40.95 32.13 -12.74
CA ARG A 275 -42.08 31.71 -11.91
C ARG A 275 -43.26 31.17 -12.75
N SER A 276 -43.55 31.80 -13.89
CA SER A 276 -44.66 31.39 -14.77
C SER A 276 -44.45 30.03 -15.45
N LYS A 277 -43.21 29.55 -15.60
CA LYS A 277 -42.89 28.26 -16.22
C LYS A 277 -42.93 27.08 -15.22
N MET A 278 -42.83 27.37 -13.93
CA MET A 278 -42.88 26.35 -12.87
C MET A 278 -44.32 26.06 -12.40
N GLU A 279 -45.23 27.05 -12.48
CA GLU A 279 -46.64 26.89 -12.11
C GLU A 279 -47.46 26.10 -13.14
N GLN A 280 -47.09 26.12 -14.43
CA GLN A 280 -47.74 25.31 -15.47
C GLN A 280 -47.36 23.81 -15.42
N ALA A 281 -46.23 23.45 -14.80
CA ALA A 281 -45.80 22.06 -14.64
C ALA A 281 -46.48 21.34 -13.45
N VAL A 282 -47.00 22.08 -12.47
CA VAL A 282 -47.66 21.53 -11.27
C VAL A 282 -49.15 21.24 -11.52
N ALA A 283 -49.76 21.85 -12.54
CA ALA A 283 -51.17 21.64 -12.88
C ALA A 283 -51.46 20.34 -13.67
N PHE A 284 -50.44 19.61 -14.15
CA PHE A 284 -50.63 18.38 -14.96
C PHE A 284 -50.53 17.07 -14.15
N MET A 285 -50.18 17.11 -12.86
CA MET A 285 -50.04 15.92 -12.00
C MET A 285 -51.23 15.68 -11.03
N GLY A 286 -52.42 16.14 -11.41
CA GLY A 286 -53.61 16.13 -10.55
C GLY A 286 -54.83 15.43 -11.13
N GLN A 287 -54.74 14.21 -11.66
CA GLN A 287 -55.92 13.39 -11.96
C GLN A 287 -55.74 11.92 -11.55
N LYS A 288 -56.48 11.50 -10.51
CA LYS A 288 -56.63 10.11 -10.06
C LYS A 288 -57.54 9.34 -11.02
N ARG A 289 -57.15 8.14 -11.44
CA ARG A 289 -58.06 7.12 -12.01
C ARG A 289 -57.80 5.75 -11.37
N PRO A 290 -58.84 4.91 -11.20
CA PRO A 290 -58.80 3.73 -10.33
C PRO A 290 -58.10 2.55 -11.00
N ILE A 291 -57.33 1.79 -10.19
CA ILE A 291 -56.57 0.60 -10.60
C ILE A 291 -57.53 -0.61 -10.67
N LYS A 292 -57.65 -1.23 -11.85
CA LYS A 292 -58.17 -2.60 -11.99
C LYS A 292 -57.01 -3.60 -11.95
N ARG A 293 -57.22 -4.67 -11.19
CA ARG A 293 -56.32 -5.80 -10.96
C ARG A 293 -56.11 -6.58 -12.27
N VAL A 294 -54.87 -6.78 -12.72
CA VAL A 294 -54.53 -7.68 -13.83
C VAL A 294 -53.31 -8.51 -13.44
N GLU A 295 -53.43 -9.81 -13.70
CA GLU A 295 -52.52 -10.89 -13.32
C GLU A 295 -51.15 -10.83 -14.02
N SER A 296 -50.18 -11.48 -13.38
CA SER A 296 -48.75 -11.49 -13.69
C SER A 296 -48.38 -12.23 -14.97
N THR A 297 -47.58 -11.59 -15.83
CA THR A 297 -46.68 -12.26 -16.79
C THR A 297 -45.28 -11.63 -16.73
N PRO A 298 -44.18 -12.41 -16.80
CA PRO A 298 -42.83 -11.88 -16.69
C PRO A 298 -42.38 -11.26 -18.03
N VAL A 299 -41.96 -9.99 -17.99
CA VAL A 299 -41.39 -9.29 -19.14
C VAL A 299 -39.90 -9.63 -19.25
N HIS A 300 -39.54 -10.40 -20.28
CA HIS A 300 -38.16 -10.60 -20.72
C HIS A 300 -37.65 -9.33 -21.41
N LEU A 301 -36.67 -8.64 -20.83
CA LEU A 301 -35.95 -7.55 -21.50
C LEU A 301 -34.79 -8.13 -22.32
N ASN A 302 -34.89 -8.00 -23.64
CA ASN A 302 -33.87 -8.40 -24.61
C ASN A 302 -32.90 -7.23 -24.83
N PRO A 303 -31.57 -7.36 -24.63
CA PRO A 303 -30.65 -6.26 -24.89
C PRO A 303 -30.32 -6.16 -26.39
N ALA A 304 -30.63 -5.01 -26.99
CA ALA A 304 -30.18 -4.66 -28.33
C ALA A 304 -28.63 -4.63 -28.39
N LYS A 305 -28.06 -5.37 -29.35
CA LYS A 305 -26.62 -5.41 -29.62
C LYS A 305 -26.15 -4.09 -30.22
N VAL A 306 -25.31 -3.35 -29.48
CA VAL A 306 -24.45 -2.29 -30.05
C VAL A 306 -23.07 -2.89 -30.32
N PRO A 307 -22.48 -2.77 -31.53
CA PRO A 307 -21.19 -3.38 -31.82
C PRO A 307 -20.06 -2.55 -31.21
N VAL A 308 -19.37 -3.11 -30.21
CA VAL A 308 -18.15 -2.56 -29.63
C VAL A 308 -16.94 -2.96 -30.48
N ARG A 309 -16.16 -1.98 -30.95
CA ARG A 309 -14.89 -2.19 -31.65
C ARG A 309 -13.87 -2.85 -30.70
N LYS A 310 -13.40 -4.04 -31.05
CA LYS A 310 -12.38 -4.80 -30.29
C LYS A 310 -11.00 -4.15 -30.46
N SER A 311 -10.40 -3.64 -29.38
CA SER A 311 -8.99 -3.25 -29.36
C SER A 311 -8.09 -4.47 -29.21
N LYS A 312 -6.94 -4.48 -29.90
CA LYS A 312 -5.97 -5.58 -30.07
C LYS A 312 -5.27 -6.12 -28.79
N SER A 313 -5.79 -5.90 -27.59
CA SER A 313 -5.19 -6.32 -26.31
C SER A 313 -5.83 -7.54 -25.63
N GLN A 314 -6.86 -8.16 -26.23
CA GLN A 314 -7.69 -9.18 -25.56
C GLN A 314 -7.23 -10.65 -25.71
N ASN A 315 -6.12 -10.95 -26.39
CA ASN A 315 -5.70 -12.34 -26.68
C ASN A 315 -4.58 -12.89 -25.78
N ALA A 316 -4.70 -12.73 -24.47
CA ALA A 316 -4.12 -13.71 -23.55
C ALA A 316 -5.30 -14.45 -22.92
N ILE A 317 -5.40 -15.76 -23.14
CA ILE A 317 -6.45 -16.61 -22.54
C ILE A 317 -6.23 -16.56 -21.03
N LYS A 318 -6.88 -15.61 -20.34
CA LYS A 318 -6.82 -15.50 -18.90
C LYS A 318 -7.70 -16.61 -18.32
N ASN A 319 -7.07 -17.68 -17.87
CA ASN A 319 -7.78 -18.75 -17.17
C ASN A 319 -8.25 -18.23 -15.80
N TRP A 320 -9.51 -17.82 -15.73
CA TRP A 320 -10.14 -17.30 -14.52
C TRP A 320 -10.63 -18.39 -13.56
N GLU A 321 -10.55 -19.67 -13.93
CA GLU A 321 -11.04 -20.79 -13.11
C GLU A 321 -10.33 -20.87 -11.75
N LYS A 322 -9.07 -20.38 -11.65
CA LYS A 322 -8.35 -20.28 -10.38
C LYS A 322 -9.13 -19.48 -9.31
N ILE A 323 -9.93 -18.49 -9.73
CA ILE A 323 -10.71 -17.62 -8.84
C ILE A 323 -11.83 -18.38 -8.12
N LYS A 324 -12.36 -19.45 -8.72
CA LYS A 324 -13.42 -20.27 -8.11
C LYS A 324 -12.93 -21.01 -6.86
N LYS A 325 -11.62 -21.18 -6.68
CA LYS A 325 -11.06 -21.87 -5.50
C LYS A 325 -11.31 -21.03 -4.23
N PRO A 326 -11.85 -21.61 -3.15
CA PRO A 326 -12.24 -20.86 -1.95
C PRO A 326 -11.06 -20.19 -1.20
N ASN A 327 -9.85 -20.66 -1.45
CA ASN A 327 -8.61 -20.14 -0.88
C ASN A 327 -7.80 -19.25 -1.83
N TYR A 328 -8.33 -18.93 -3.02
CA TYR A 328 -7.62 -18.07 -3.97
C TYR A 328 -7.86 -16.59 -3.67
N TRP A 329 -6.78 -15.86 -3.39
CA TRP A 329 -6.84 -14.43 -3.09
C TRP A 329 -6.82 -13.67 -4.42
N LEU A 330 -7.81 -12.80 -4.65
CA LEU A 330 -7.82 -11.96 -5.85
C LEU A 330 -6.58 -11.05 -5.87
N GLU A 331 -5.92 -10.99 -7.02
CA GLU A 331 -4.76 -10.12 -7.25
C GLU A 331 -5.22 -8.79 -7.85
N ASP A 332 -4.27 -7.86 -7.96
CA ASP A 332 -4.52 -6.51 -8.47
C ASP A 332 -5.17 -6.52 -9.85
N ILE A 333 -4.72 -7.42 -10.73
CA ILE A 333 -5.18 -7.48 -12.11
C ILE A 333 -6.64 -7.90 -12.24
N GLU A 334 -7.13 -8.80 -11.38
CA GLU A 334 -8.53 -9.21 -11.39
C GLU A 334 -9.44 -8.07 -10.93
N ILE A 335 -9.05 -7.35 -9.87
CA ILE A 335 -9.82 -6.22 -9.31
C ILE A 335 -9.81 -5.02 -10.26
N GLU A 336 -8.64 -4.68 -10.83
CA GLU A 336 -8.53 -3.57 -11.79
C GLU A 336 -9.37 -3.81 -13.03
N LEU A 337 -9.43 -5.06 -13.52
CA LEU A 337 -10.29 -5.41 -14.63
C LEU A 337 -11.77 -5.21 -14.27
N ALA A 338 -12.23 -5.67 -13.11
CA ALA A 338 -13.61 -5.44 -12.67
C ALA A 338 -13.94 -3.95 -12.54
N MET A 339 -13.03 -3.15 -11.98
CA MET A 339 -13.18 -1.69 -11.92
C MET A 339 -13.30 -1.04 -13.29
N GLN A 340 -12.47 -1.46 -14.26
CA GLN A 340 -12.54 -0.96 -15.64
C GLN A 340 -13.87 -1.33 -16.31
N LEU A 341 -14.36 -2.55 -16.11
CA LEU A 341 -15.64 -2.98 -16.67
C LEU A 341 -16.82 -2.18 -16.11
N VAL A 342 -16.83 -1.85 -14.81
CA VAL A 342 -17.85 -0.98 -14.22
C VAL A 342 -17.70 0.45 -14.73
N LYS A 343 -16.49 1.00 -14.78
CA LYS A 343 -16.23 2.36 -15.30
C LYS A 343 -16.73 2.55 -16.73
N ASN A 344 -16.54 1.55 -17.59
CA ASN A 344 -17.00 1.59 -18.98
C ASN A 344 -18.54 1.69 -19.09
N ASN A 345 -19.27 1.08 -18.15
CA ASN A 345 -20.73 1.12 -18.10
C ASN A 345 -21.28 2.33 -17.32
N HIS A 346 -20.45 2.96 -16.48
CA HIS A 346 -20.82 4.10 -15.64
C HIS A 346 -19.80 5.25 -15.77
N PRO A 347 -19.67 5.88 -16.96
CA PRO A 347 -18.61 6.86 -17.25
C PRO A 347 -18.68 8.14 -16.41
N ASN A 348 -19.83 8.42 -15.78
CA ASN A 348 -20.05 9.59 -14.93
C ASN A 348 -19.57 9.39 -13.48
N ILE A 349 -19.19 8.16 -13.10
CA ILE A 349 -18.66 7.86 -11.77
C ILE A 349 -17.13 7.93 -11.85
N ASP A 350 -16.54 8.78 -11.01
CA ASP A 350 -15.09 8.92 -10.92
C ASP A 350 -14.48 7.86 -9.97
N GLY A 351 -13.16 7.89 -9.78
CA GLY A 351 -12.42 6.83 -9.09
C GLY A 351 -11.99 5.74 -10.06
N PHE A 352 -12.20 4.48 -9.69
CA PHE A 352 -11.72 3.29 -10.44
C PHE A 352 -10.25 3.38 -10.86
N GLN A 353 -9.43 4.04 -10.04
CA GLN A 353 -8.02 4.20 -10.31
C GLN A 353 -7.30 2.88 -10.07
N PRO A 354 -6.24 2.58 -10.84
CA PRO A 354 -5.45 1.38 -10.62
C PRO A 354 -5.00 1.30 -9.17
N VAL A 355 -5.16 0.14 -8.55
CA VAL A 355 -4.82 -0.04 -7.13
C VAL A 355 -3.32 0.00 -6.88
N THR A 356 -2.54 -0.16 -7.95
CA THR A 356 -1.08 0.03 -8.01
C THR A 356 -0.69 1.52 -8.03
N VAL A 357 -1.48 2.41 -8.65
CA VAL A 357 -1.17 3.86 -8.75
C VAL A 357 -1.18 4.53 -7.39
N ALA A 358 -2.06 4.07 -6.50
CA ALA A 358 -2.03 4.47 -5.09
C ALA A 358 -0.58 4.46 -4.56
N LEU A 359 0.16 3.39 -4.82
CA LEU A 359 1.45 3.12 -4.18
C LEU A 359 2.57 4.01 -4.66
N ALA A 360 2.51 4.40 -5.93
CA ALA A 360 3.54 5.19 -6.57
C ALA A 360 3.30 6.69 -6.42
N GLU A 361 2.05 7.14 -6.57
CA GLU A 361 1.72 8.57 -6.72
C GLU A 361 0.64 9.05 -5.73
N GLY A 362 0.02 8.14 -4.98
CA GLY A 362 -1.24 8.40 -4.30
C GLY A 362 -2.41 8.40 -5.29
N TYR A 363 -3.62 8.14 -4.80
CA TYR A 363 -4.80 8.31 -5.64
C TYR A 363 -4.99 9.78 -6.00
N LYS A 364 -5.30 10.05 -7.26
CA LYS A 364 -5.76 11.37 -7.69
C LYS A 364 -7.11 11.64 -7.05
N LYS A 365 -7.33 12.88 -6.65
CA LYS A 365 -8.60 13.28 -6.05
C LYS A 365 -9.72 13.20 -7.11
N PRO A 366 -10.80 12.45 -6.85
CA PRO A 366 -11.96 12.44 -7.74
C PRO A 366 -12.59 13.82 -7.82
N LYS A 367 -13.13 14.18 -9.00
CA LYS A 367 -13.78 15.47 -9.27
C LYS A 367 -15.21 15.55 -8.76
N GLY A 368 -15.76 14.47 -8.22
CA GLY A 368 -17.14 14.40 -7.75
C GLY A 368 -17.48 13.08 -7.07
N GLN A 369 -18.59 12.49 -7.48
CA GLN A 369 -19.00 11.18 -6.99
C GLN A 369 -18.05 10.08 -7.47
N PHE A 370 -17.63 9.21 -6.56
CA PHE A 370 -16.64 8.18 -6.87
C PHE A 370 -16.95 6.82 -6.26
N ILE A 371 -16.39 5.80 -6.89
CA ILE A 371 -16.22 4.46 -6.31
C ILE A 371 -14.76 4.09 -6.48
N GLN A 372 -14.12 3.64 -5.40
CA GLN A 372 -12.74 3.19 -5.43
C GLN A 372 -12.60 1.93 -4.59
N ILE A 373 -12.15 0.84 -5.22
CA ILE A 373 -11.65 -0.32 -4.46
C ILE A 373 -10.20 -0.05 -4.09
N ILE A 374 -9.84 -0.32 -2.85
CA ILE A 374 -8.46 -0.21 -2.36
C ILE A 374 -8.02 -1.54 -1.76
N ASN A 375 -6.72 -1.81 -1.86
CA ASN A 375 -6.08 -2.90 -1.14
C ASN A 375 -5.45 -2.32 0.13
N VAL A 376 -5.82 -2.82 1.30
CA VAL A 376 -5.23 -2.42 2.60
C VAL A 376 -4.25 -3.48 3.09
N SER A 377 -3.35 -3.09 4.00
CA SER A 377 -2.37 -3.99 4.63
C SER A 377 -2.88 -5.41 4.86
N GLY A 378 -2.15 -6.39 4.31
CA GLY A 378 -2.49 -7.81 4.41
C GLY A 378 -3.37 -8.36 3.29
N GLN A 379 -3.28 -7.82 2.07
CA GLN A 379 -4.05 -8.27 0.88
C GLN A 379 -5.57 -8.29 1.11
N HIS A 380 -6.09 -7.23 1.74
CA HIS A 380 -7.52 -7.11 2.04
C HIS A 380 -8.18 -6.03 1.18
N TRP A 381 -9.24 -6.39 0.49
CA TRP A 381 -9.94 -5.50 -0.44
C TRP A 381 -11.16 -4.87 0.20
N ILE A 382 -11.28 -3.55 0.07
CA ILE A 382 -12.44 -2.79 0.58
C ILE A 382 -12.90 -1.77 -0.45
N THR A 383 -14.17 -1.35 -0.35
CA THR A 383 -14.75 -0.35 -1.25
C THR A 383 -14.98 0.95 -0.52
N LEU A 384 -14.53 2.06 -1.14
CA LEU A 384 -14.76 3.43 -0.70
C LEU A 384 -15.73 4.11 -1.69
N SER A 385 -16.68 4.88 -1.17
CA SER A 385 -17.53 5.72 -2.02
C SER A 385 -18.12 6.90 -1.25
N ASN A 386 -18.25 8.04 -1.93
CA ASN A 386 -19.03 9.19 -1.47
C ASN A 386 -20.41 9.30 -2.16
N ILE A 387 -20.81 8.30 -2.96
CA ILE A 387 -22.10 8.31 -3.64
C ILE A 387 -23.22 8.29 -2.57
N ARG A 388 -24.13 9.27 -2.69
CA ARG A 388 -25.22 9.54 -1.74
C ARG A 388 -24.73 9.82 -0.31
N CYS A 389 -23.54 10.40 -0.16
CA CYS A 389 -23.03 10.85 1.12
C CYS A 389 -23.15 12.37 1.24
N PRO A 390 -23.28 12.91 2.46
CA PRO A 390 -23.09 14.35 2.70
C PRO A 390 -21.68 14.81 2.26
N PRO A 391 -21.46 16.12 2.09
CA PRO A 391 -20.12 16.66 1.86
C PRO A 391 -19.11 16.17 2.89
N TYR A 392 -17.85 16.00 2.47
CA TYR A 392 -16.73 15.57 3.34
C TYR A 392 -16.94 14.20 4.00
N THR A 393 -17.89 13.41 3.50
CA THR A 393 -18.22 12.09 4.03
C THR A 393 -17.87 10.99 3.03
N VAL A 394 -17.31 9.89 3.54
CA VAL A 394 -17.07 8.67 2.76
C VAL A 394 -17.60 7.45 3.49
N ARG A 395 -18.24 6.56 2.74
CA ARG A 395 -18.66 5.24 3.20
C ARG A 395 -17.58 4.20 2.88
N VAL A 396 -17.34 3.31 3.85
CA VAL A 396 -16.37 2.22 3.77
C VAL A 396 -17.11 0.91 3.93
N PHE A 397 -16.98 0.04 2.93
CA PHE A 397 -17.53 -1.31 2.94
C PHE A 397 -16.39 -2.32 3.11
N ASP A 398 -16.36 -2.98 4.26
CA ASP A 398 -15.30 -3.89 4.69
C ASP A 398 -15.95 -5.17 5.25
N SER A 399 -15.73 -6.31 4.59
CA SER A 399 -16.31 -7.62 4.96
C SER A 399 -15.55 -8.35 6.07
N TRP A 400 -14.46 -7.79 6.59
CA TRP A 400 -13.59 -8.46 7.56
C TRP A 400 -13.34 -7.65 8.84
N LYS A 401 -12.87 -6.41 8.71
CA LYS A 401 -12.31 -5.64 9.85
C LYS A 401 -13.39 -4.80 10.52
N ARG A 402 -13.26 -4.63 11.84
CA ARG A 402 -14.17 -3.83 12.70
C ARG A 402 -13.65 -2.43 13.03
N HIS A 403 -12.51 -2.04 12.46
CA HIS A 403 -11.87 -0.74 12.67
C HIS A 403 -11.16 -0.28 11.40
N LEU A 404 -10.99 1.03 11.25
CA LEU A 404 -10.23 1.63 10.15
C LEU A 404 -8.73 1.46 10.36
N GLN A 405 -8.06 0.76 9.45
CA GLN A 405 -6.61 0.62 9.45
C GLN A 405 -5.93 1.94 9.05
N GLY A 406 -4.65 2.11 9.42
CA GLY A 406 -3.88 3.31 9.08
C GLY A 406 -3.84 3.59 7.57
N ASP A 407 -3.72 2.53 6.77
CA ASP A 407 -3.69 2.61 5.30
C ASP A 407 -5.02 3.08 4.73
N THR A 408 -6.14 2.57 5.28
CA THR A 408 -7.49 3.01 4.92
C THR A 408 -7.65 4.50 5.19
N LYS A 409 -7.20 4.97 6.36
CA LYS A 409 -7.22 6.40 6.71
C LYS A 409 -6.45 7.21 5.67
N ARG A 410 -5.21 6.81 5.35
CA ARG A 410 -4.37 7.50 4.34
C ARG A 410 -5.02 7.56 2.96
N ALA A 411 -5.56 6.44 2.48
CA ALA A 411 -6.25 6.40 1.20
C ALA A 411 -7.47 7.33 1.17
N ILE A 412 -8.23 7.39 2.27
CA ILE A 412 -9.37 8.31 2.41
C ILE A 412 -8.93 9.77 2.27
N PHE A 413 -7.85 10.20 2.92
CA PHE A 413 -7.44 11.61 2.80
C PHE A 413 -6.81 11.97 1.45
N ALA A 414 -6.33 10.98 0.71
CA ALA A 414 -5.87 11.20 -0.66
C ALA A 414 -7.06 11.52 -1.59
N ILE A 415 -8.22 10.90 -1.37
CA ILE A 415 -9.36 10.97 -2.29
C ILE A 415 -10.52 11.84 -1.82
N VAL A 416 -10.68 12.09 -0.52
CA VAL A 416 -11.86 12.79 0.02
C VAL A 416 -11.51 14.23 0.39
N ASP A 417 -12.41 15.15 0.04
CA ASP A 417 -12.39 16.53 0.48
C ASP A 417 -12.47 16.67 2.00
N ARG A 418 -11.83 17.70 2.52
CA ARG A 418 -11.85 18.06 3.95
C ARG A 418 -12.71 19.28 4.16
N ASP A 419 -13.40 19.33 5.31
CA ASP A 419 -14.15 20.51 5.71
C ASP A 419 -13.22 21.67 6.11
N SER A 420 -13.80 22.81 6.51
CA SER A 420 -13.06 24.00 6.94
C SER A 420 -12.20 23.78 8.19
N LYS A 421 -12.40 22.69 8.93
CA LYS A 421 -11.61 22.27 10.10
C LYS A 421 -10.58 21.19 9.74
N GLY A 422 -10.45 20.83 8.46
CA GLY A 422 -9.53 19.80 7.99
C GLY A 422 -10.02 18.36 8.27
N GLN A 423 -11.31 18.17 8.51
CA GLN A 423 -11.91 16.90 8.93
C GLN A 423 -12.57 16.16 7.78
N VAL A 424 -12.60 14.83 7.90
CA VAL A 424 -13.34 13.91 7.04
C VAL A 424 -14.20 13.00 7.90
N VAL A 425 -15.47 12.85 7.57
CA VAL A 425 -16.37 11.89 8.22
C VAL A 425 -16.29 10.56 7.48
N VAL A 426 -15.99 9.49 8.21
CA VAL A 426 -15.89 8.14 7.67
C VAL A 426 -16.96 7.28 8.31
N ASP A 427 -17.89 6.81 7.49
CA ASP A 427 -18.91 5.85 7.91
C ASP A 427 -18.47 4.44 7.50
N LEU A 428 -17.95 3.68 8.47
CA LEU A 428 -17.70 2.26 8.31
C LEU A 428 -19.04 1.54 8.42
N CYS A 429 -19.61 1.21 7.27
CA CYS A 429 -21.00 0.76 7.18
C CYS A 429 -21.22 -0.60 7.86
N GLN A 430 -22.46 -0.84 8.30
CA GLN A 430 -22.88 -2.20 8.61
C GLN A 430 -22.73 -3.06 7.35
N PHE A 431 -22.09 -4.22 7.45
CA PHE A 431 -21.72 -4.97 6.25
C PHE A 431 -21.66 -6.48 6.48
N GLN A 432 -22.02 -7.26 5.47
CA GLN A 432 -21.99 -8.72 5.56
C GLN A 432 -20.55 -9.20 5.81
N ARG A 433 -20.38 -10.02 6.84
CA ARG A 433 -19.09 -10.62 7.16
C ARG A 433 -18.81 -11.78 6.20
N GLN A 434 -17.64 -11.79 5.58
CA GLN A 434 -17.20 -12.94 4.78
C GLN A 434 -16.93 -14.17 5.66
N ARG A 435 -17.04 -15.37 5.09
CA ARG A 435 -16.93 -16.65 5.82
C ARG A 435 -15.53 -17.29 5.75
N ASN A 436 -14.65 -16.80 4.89
CA ASN A 436 -13.28 -17.28 4.72
C ASN A 436 -12.31 -16.10 4.52
N ASP A 437 -11.01 -16.35 4.53
CA ASP A 437 -9.97 -15.31 4.50
C ASP A 437 -9.78 -14.64 3.12
N ALA A 438 -10.38 -15.17 2.06
CA ALA A 438 -10.03 -14.85 0.67
C ALA A 438 -11.15 -14.16 -0.15
N ASP A 439 -12.37 -14.08 0.39
CA ASP A 439 -13.54 -13.52 -0.31
C ASP A 439 -13.59 -11.98 -0.36
N CYS A 440 -12.75 -11.27 0.39
CA CYS A 440 -12.82 -9.80 0.51
C CYS A 440 -12.83 -9.08 -0.84
N GLY A 441 -12.07 -9.58 -1.83
CA GLY A 441 -12.04 -9.03 -3.18
C GLY A 441 -13.38 -9.17 -3.92
N CYS A 442 -14.06 -10.30 -3.75
CA CYS A 442 -15.38 -10.52 -4.35
C CYS A 442 -16.45 -9.65 -3.67
N PHE A 443 -16.40 -9.48 -2.34
CA PHE A 443 -17.27 -8.55 -1.61
C PHE A 443 -17.05 -7.10 -2.03
N ALA A 444 -15.80 -6.68 -2.21
CA ALA A 444 -15.47 -5.34 -2.70
C ALA A 444 -16.04 -5.12 -4.11
N ALA A 445 -15.87 -6.09 -5.01
CA ALA A 445 -16.44 -5.99 -6.35
C ALA A 445 -17.97 -5.98 -6.35
N ALA A 446 -18.61 -6.82 -5.53
CA ALA A 446 -20.06 -6.84 -5.38
C ALA A 446 -20.59 -5.50 -4.84
N SER A 447 -19.89 -4.89 -3.89
CA SER A 447 -20.20 -3.56 -3.37
C SER A 447 -20.09 -2.49 -4.45
N MET A 448 -18.97 -2.49 -5.20
CA MET A 448 -18.76 -1.56 -6.31
C MET A 448 -19.90 -1.65 -7.32
N VAL A 449 -20.29 -2.86 -7.74
CA VAL A 449 -21.39 -3.06 -8.68
C VAL A 449 -22.72 -2.59 -8.10
N ALA A 450 -23.01 -2.91 -6.84
CA ALA A 450 -24.23 -2.46 -6.17
C ALA A 450 -24.32 -0.92 -6.13
N ILE A 451 -23.24 -0.23 -5.70
CA ILE A 451 -23.21 1.23 -5.62
C ILE A 451 -23.37 1.86 -7.01
N ALA A 452 -22.69 1.32 -8.03
CA ALA A 452 -22.79 1.82 -9.41
C ALA A 452 -24.22 1.70 -9.97
N ASN A 453 -24.97 0.68 -9.54
CA ASN A 453 -26.39 0.47 -9.86
C ASN A 453 -27.35 1.20 -8.90
N GLY A 454 -26.84 2.07 -8.03
CA GLY A 454 -27.68 2.85 -7.12
C GLY A 454 -28.30 2.05 -5.98
N LEU A 455 -27.72 0.89 -5.64
CA LEU A 455 -28.09 0.10 -4.47
C LEU A 455 -27.17 0.42 -3.29
N ASP A 456 -27.67 0.15 -2.08
CA ASP A 456 -26.89 0.34 -0.84
C ASP A 456 -26.34 -1.01 -0.38
N PRO A 457 -25.01 -1.24 -0.44
CA PRO A 457 -24.41 -2.51 -0.06
C PRO A 457 -24.71 -2.94 1.38
N SER A 458 -24.96 -1.99 2.30
CA SER A 458 -25.30 -2.29 3.70
C SER A 458 -26.65 -2.99 3.87
N LYS A 459 -27.51 -2.93 2.85
CA LYS A 459 -28.85 -3.54 2.81
C LYS A 459 -28.90 -4.83 2.00
N LEU A 460 -27.78 -5.24 1.41
CA LEU A 460 -27.70 -6.41 0.56
C LEU A 460 -27.05 -7.56 1.30
N ILE A 461 -27.57 -8.75 1.06
CA ILE A 461 -27.00 -10.00 1.52
C ILE A 461 -26.65 -10.84 0.28
N TRP A 462 -25.36 -11.02 0.01
CA TRP A 462 -24.89 -11.81 -1.12
C TRP A 462 -24.80 -13.30 -0.77
N ASP A 463 -25.09 -14.13 -1.76
CA ASP A 463 -24.88 -15.57 -1.69
C ASP A 463 -23.39 -15.88 -1.82
N THR A 464 -22.75 -16.24 -0.70
CA THR A 464 -21.32 -16.56 -0.65
C THR A 464 -20.95 -17.80 -1.45
N ASN A 465 -21.90 -18.69 -1.74
CA ASN A 465 -21.64 -19.90 -2.53
C ASN A 465 -21.52 -19.58 -4.02
N LEU A 466 -22.20 -18.51 -4.48
CA LEU A 466 -22.23 -18.10 -5.87
C LEU A 466 -21.32 -16.90 -6.18
N LEU A 467 -20.79 -16.24 -5.15
CA LEU A 467 -20.03 -14.99 -5.29
C LEU A 467 -18.84 -15.12 -6.25
N ARG A 468 -18.02 -16.17 -6.08
CA ARG A 468 -16.83 -16.40 -6.91
C ARG A 468 -17.16 -16.89 -8.32
N SER A 469 -18.10 -17.82 -8.46
CA SER A 469 -18.52 -18.33 -9.77
C SER A 469 -19.14 -17.21 -10.61
N HIS A 470 -19.95 -16.35 -10.00
CA HIS A 470 -20.51 -15.16 -10.63
C HIS A 470 -19.44 -14.13 -11.01
N TYR A 471 -18.45 -13.90 -10.15
CA TYR A 471 -17.31 -13.03 -10.47
C TYR A 471 -16.59 -13.51 -11.74
N VAL A 472 -16.27 -14.80 -11.82
CA VAL A 472 -15.64 -15.41 -13.00
C VAL A 472 -16.52 -15.30 -14.23
N GLN A 473 -17.83 -15.54 -14.09
CA GLN A 473 -18.78 -15.36 -15.18
C GLN A 473 -18.75 -13.92 -15.71
N CYS A 474 -18.78 -12.92 -14.82
CA CYS A 474 -18.70 -11.51 -15.20
C CYS A 474 -17.40 -11.18 -15.97
N LEU A 475 -16.26 -11.70 -15.51
CA LEU A 475 -14.98 -11.51 -16.21
C LEU A 475 -14.96 -12.18 -17.59
N ASN A 476 -15.45 -13.42 -17.69
CA ASN A 476 -15.57 -14.15 -18.96
C ASN A 476 -16.47 -13.42 -19.96
N GLN A 477 -17.58 -12.85 -19.46
CA GLN A 477 -18.54 -12.10 -20.27
C GLN A 477 -18.10 -10.65 -20.53
N SER A 478 -16.98 -10.20 -19.93
CA SER A 478 -16.52 -8.81 -19.97
C SER A 478 -17.61 -7.81 -19.55
N GLN A 479 -18.42 -8.18 -18.57
CA GLN A 479 -19.50 -7.34 -18.06
C GLN A 479 -19.74 -7.67 -16.58
N MET A 480 -19.60 -6.65 -15.72
CA MET A 480 -19.96 -6.78 -14.31
C MET A 480 -21.46 -6.60 -14.14
N THR A 481 -22.14 -7.63 -13.64
CA THR A 481 -23.59 -7.63 -13.38
C THR A 481 -23.88 -7.77 -11.88
N PRO A 482 -25.06 -7.33 -11.40
CA PRO A 482 -25.42 -7.46 -9.98
C PRO A 482 -25.19 -8.87 -9.44
N PHE A 483 -24.55 -8.96 -8.28
CA PHE A 483 -24.18 -10.24 -7.68
C PHE A 483 -25.40 -10.95 -7.07
N PRO A 484 -25.43 -12.30 -7.09
CA PRO A 484 -26.52 -13.08 -6.51
C PRO A 484 -26.77 -12.75 -5.05
N LEU A 485 -28.04 -12.55 -4.69
CA LEU A 485 -28.48 -12.29 -3.33
C LEU A 485 -28.98 -13.59 -2.67
N TYR A 486 -28.71 -13.73 -1.37
CA TYR A 486 -29.15 -14.86 -0.56
C TYR A 486 -30.58 -14.63 -0.07
N GLN A 487 -31.40 -15.69 0.01
CA GLN A 487 -32.84 -15.59 0.28
C GLN A 487 -33.28 -16.04 1.68
N ASP A 488 -32.43 -16.73 2.45
CA ASP A 488 -32.79 -17.28 3.78
C ASP A 488 -31.82 -16.84 4.88
N SER A 489 -32.26 -16.88 6.15
CA SER A 489 -31.55 -16.58 7.41
C SER A 489 -30.36 -15.59 7.36
N PRO A 490 -30.45 -14.42 8.04
CA PRO A 490 -29.48 -13.35 7.86
C PRO A 490 -28.06 -13.77 8.30
N PRO A 491 -27.02 -13.53 7.49
CA PRO A 491 -25.65 -13.84 7.86
C PRO A 491 -25.15 -12.94 8.99
N SER A 492 -23.99 -13.28 9.53
CA SER A 492 -23.29 -12.40 10.47
C SER A 492 -22.99 -11.06 9.81
N MET A 493 -23.46 -9.98 10.45
CA MET A 493 -23.18 -8.61 10.04
C MET A 493 -22.10 -7.99 10.93
N LEU A 494 -21.19 -7.24 10.34
CA LEU A 494 -20.28 -6.36 11.04
C LEU A 494 -21.03 -5.07 11.41
N PRO A 495 -20.80 -4.50 12.60
CA PRO A 495 -21.52 -3.34 13.08
C PRO A 495 -21.09 -2.05 12.37
N GLN A 496 -22.03 -1.11 12.21
CA GLN A 496 -21.73 0.23 11.74
C GLN A 496 -20.93 1.02 12.78
N LYS A 497 -19.96 1.82 12.32
CA LYS A 497 -19.23 2.78 13.14
C LYS A 497 -18.89 4.03 12.34
N THR A 498 -19.17 5.20 12.91
CA THR A 498 -18.75 6.48 12.32
C THR A 498 -17.51 7.01 13.02
N PHE A 499 -16.57 7.54 12.24
CA PHE A 499 -15.34 8.14 12.70
C PHE A 499 -15.21 9.55 12.12
N VAL A 500 -14.73 10.49 12.93
CA VAL A 500 -14.23 11.78 12.43
C VAL A 500 -12.72 11.67 12.40
N LEU A 501 -12.15 11.78 11.21
CA LEU A 501 -10.72 11.78 11.03
C LEU A 501 -10.20 13.21 10.89
N THR A 502 -9.06 13.50 11.51
CA THR A 502 -8.38 14.79 11.46
C THR A 502 -6.89 14.57 11.22
N VAL A 503 -6.22 15.53 10.57
CA VAL A 503 -4.76 15.54 10.43
C VAL A 503 -4.14 16.37 11.54
N CYS A 504 -3.11 15.85 12.19
CA CYS A 504 -2.30 16.62 13.13
C CYS A 504 -1.53 17.70 12.38
N PRO A 505 -1.66 18.98 12.74
CA PRO A 505 -0.90 20.05 12.07
C PRO A 505 0.61 19.96 12.33
N PHE A 506 1.04 19.25 13.39
CA PHE A 506 2.46 19.18 13.79
C PHE A 506 3.19 17.98 13.20
N CYS A 507 2.61 16.79 13.26
CA CYS A 507 3.25 15.56 12.79
C CYS A 507 2.63 15.00 11.50
N ASN A 508 1.60 15.66 10.96
CA ASN A 508 0.86 15.24 9.78
C ASN A 508 0.22 13.84 9.90
N GLN A 509 0.19 13.27 11.12
CA GLN A 509 -0.44 11.97 11.39
C GLN A 509 -1.95 12.10 11.44
N MET A 510 -2.62 11.03 11.04
CA MET A 510 -4.06 11.00 10.88
C MET A 510 -4.67 10.22 12.02
N PHE A 511 -5.59 10.84 12.75
CA PHE A 511 -6.14 10.24 13.97
C PHE A 511 -7.65 10.41 14.03
N CYS A 512 -8.32 9.44 14.64
CA CYS A 512 -9.68 9.63 15.14
C CYS A 512 -9.64 10.10 16.60
N GLU A 513 -10.77 10.53 17.15
CA GLU A 513 -10.84 11.02 18.54
C GLU A 513 -10.32 10.00 19.58
N LYS A 514 -10.45 8.70 19.31
CA LYS A 514 -9.90 7.64 20.17
C LYS A 514 -8.38 7.50 20.07
N ASP A 515 -7.80 7.87 18.93
CA ASP A 515 -6.35 7.87 18.69
C ASP A 515 -5.68 9.17 19.21
N LYS A 516 -6.47 10.14 19.71
CA LYS A 516 -6.02 11.46 20.17
C LYS A 516 -4.94 11.37 21.25
N GLN A 517 -4.95 10.32 22.09
CA GLN A 517 -3.92 10.07 23.09
C GLN A 517 -2.53 9.84 22.47
N ALA A 518 -2.43 9.17 21.32
CA ALA A 518 -1.17 8.94 20.62
C ALA A 518 -0.58 10.23 20.00
N CYS A 519 -1.43 11.24 19.76
CA CYS A 519 -1.03 12.54 19.23
C CYS A 519 -0.84 13.62 20.33
N LYS A 520 -1.19 13.32 21.60
CA LYS A 520 -1.08 14.29 22.71
C LYS A 520 0.33 14.86 22.87
N ASN A 521 1.39 14.09 22.59
CA ASN A 521 2.78 14.58 22.64
C ASN A 521 3.07 15.68 21.61
N CYS A 522 2.28 15.77 20.53
CA CYS A 522 2.35 16.86 19.55
C CYS A 522 1.38 18.00 19.89
N LEU A 523 0.20 17.68 20.42
CA LEU A 523 -0.82 18.68 20.79
C LEU A 523 -0.50 19.45 22.09
N ASN A 524 0.35 18.90 22.97
CA ASN A 524 0.81 19.53 24.20
C ASN A 524 2.03 20.45 24.00
N LYS A 525 2.63 20.51 22.80
CA LYS A 525 3.70 21.45 22.45
C LYS A 525 3.13 22.80 21.97
N LYS A 526 2.12 23.31 22.68
CA LYS A 526 1.51 24.62 22.41
C LYS A 526 2.40 25.76 22.85
#